data_AF-A0A8H6KAI5-F1
#
_entry.id   AF-A0A8H6KAI5-F1
#
_cell.length_a   1.000
_cell.length_b   1.000
_cell.length_c   1.000
_cell.angle_alpha   90.00
_cell.angle_beta   90.00
_cell.angle_gamma   90.00
#
_symmetry.space_group_name_H-M   'P 1'
#
loop_
_entity.id
_entity.type
_entity.pdbx_description
1 polymer ?
#
loop_
_entity_poly.entity_id
_entity_poly.type
_entity_poly.pdbx_seq_one_letter_code
_entity_poly.pdbx_strand_id
1 'polypeptide(L)'
;MLNESPSPSGRDAYEPSSPLLLAIIAILCHSSRGQDGRSMLESERSSDALPNSLALHALNAIENWSATGSDQLTASELHPGIPRELEPALACCFLSLSQYLHQGDVGEMASLAERAHGLLTSIQRRARDVPHNFEEAFQRACQLQGKAQTTKTFHEVQLPTSQIWELYIRAEEALVASTLLLVALVKGFNSQTAVPSFRRNIRVLDEVISFQLTKVDSERQHATSLPESRDADCLLSTSRTRLMRYSSLSRAILDDYQLIKSSARIKLHRYRALMDHPEILKRFEASPFASGSPRTGSEEQRGSDRTDFRKGCEGRRADEIFPFTAEYSRSICLESALSVAEDLDHLVAMGNHACSAVLAGYTLMMMAHFQLGSPQAGASTSEKEAAQARLPQMLARHIRAGFDFDDT
;
A
#
# COMPACT_ATOMS: atom_id res chain seq x y z
N MET A 1 52.05 44.20 -25.84
CA MET A 1 52.49 42.88 -25.34
C MET A 1 52.85 43.09 -23.88
N LEU A 2 52.11 42.64 -22.87
CA LEU A 2 51.41 41.37 -22.69
C LEU A 2 50.03 41.58 -22.03
N ASN A 3 49.15 40.62 -22.30
CA ASN A 3 47.74 40.54 -21.91
C ASN A 3 47.50 40.67 -20.40
N GLU A 4 46.57 41.55 -20.02
CA GLU A 4 45.76 41.37 -18.83
C GLU A 4 44.65 40.35 -19.13
N SER A 5 44.68 39.23 -18.43
CA SER A 5 43.62 38.23 -18.46
C SER A 5 42.40 38.76 -17.70
N PRO A 6 41.20 38.78 -18.29
CA PRO A 6 40.00 39.21 -17.56
C PRO A 6 39.63 38.16 -16.50
N SER A 7 39.51 38.59 -15.26
CA SER A 7 38.95 37.82 -14.16
C SER A 7 37.50 37.44 -14.52
N PRO A 8 37.09 36.16 -14.44
CA PRO A 8 35.70 35.79 -14.67
C PRO A 8 34.85 36.38 -13.54
N SER A 9 34.09 37.42 -13.87
CA SER A 9 33.01 37.98 -13.08
C SER A 9 32.11 36.88 -12.54
N GLY A 10 31.93 36.88 -11.21
CA GLY A 10 31.19 35.90 -10.44
C GLY A 10 29.80 35.64 -10.97
N ARG A 11 29.53 34.36 -11.32
CA ARG A 11 28.22 33.79 -11.06
C ARG A 11 28.25 33.46 -9.58
N ASP A 12 27.46 34.17 -8.78
CA ASP A 12 27.16 33.74 -7.41
C ASP A 12 26.60 32.32 -7.52
N ALA A 13 27.44 31.32 -7.21
CA ALA A 13 27.03 29.94 -7.20
C ALA A 13 25.96 29.84 -6.11
N TYR A 14 24.74 29.50 -6.49
CA TYR A 14 23.64 29.30 -5.55
C TYR A 14 24.06 28.25 -4.52
N GLU A 15 24.29 28.69 -3.28
CA GLU A 15 24.63 27.80 -2.16
C GLU A 15 23.33 27.50 -1.39
N PRO A 16 22.79 26.27 -1.50
CA PRO A 16 21.53 25.93 -0.85
C PRO A 16 21.70 25.94 0.68
N SER A 17 21.00 26.84 1.37
CA SER A 17 21.03 26.95 2.83
C SER A 17 19.86 26.24 3.53
N SER A 18 18.87 25.76 2.78
CA SER A 18 17.73 25.02 3.33
C SER A 18 18.16 23.61 3.76
N PRO A 19 17.91 23.19 5.02
CA PRO A 19 18.25 21.85 5.49
C PRO A 19 17.50 20.77 4.71
N LEU A 20 16.25 21.05 4.31
CA LEU A 20 15.44 20.12 3.53
C LEU A 20 16.01 19.95 2.12
N LEU A 21 16.39 21.04 1.47
CA LEU A 21 16.98 20.97 0.14
C LEU A 21 18.30 20.18 0.14
N LEU A 22 19.18 20.47 1.11
CA LEU A 22 20.44 19.76 1.27
C LEU A 22 20.24 18.25 1.49
N ALA A 23 19.28 17.86 2.35
CA ALA A 23 18.95 16.47 2.60
C ALA A 23 18.39 15.76 1.35
N ILE A 24 17.53 16.43 0.58
CA ILE A 24 17.00 15.89 -0.68
C ILE A 24 18.11 15.68 -1.70
N ILE A 25 18.99 16.67 -1.89
CA ILE A 25 20.11 16.55 -2.84
C ILE A 25 21.04 15.40 -2.43
N ALA A 26 21.34 15.25 -1.14
CA ALA A 26 22.16 14.14 -0.64
C ALA A 26 21.60 12.76 -1.06
N ILE A 27 20.29 12.55 -0.92
CA ILE A 27 19.62 11.28 -1.29
C ILE A 27 19.59 11.08 -2.81
N LEU A 28 19.30 12.13 -3.57
CA LEU A 28 19.27 12.06 -5.03
C LEU A 28 20.64 11.74 -5.61
N CYS A 29 21.71 12.31 -5.04
CA CYS A 29 23.09 11.98 -5.40
C CYS A 29 23.41 10.50 -5.17
N HIS A 30 22.89 9.89 -4.10
CA HIS A 30 23.03 8.44 -3.90
C HIS A 30 22.24 7.61 -4.93
N SER A 31 21.04 8.07 -5.31
CA SER A 31 20.14 7.32 -6.20
C SER A 31 20.60 7.30 -7.67
N SER A 32 21.22 8.39 -8.15
CA SER A 32 21.69 8.51 -9.54
C SER A 32 22.85 7.56 -9.88
N ARG A 33 23.50 6.97 -8.88
CA ARG A 33 24.71 6.13 -9.06
C ARG A 33 24.39 4.71 -9.50
N GLY A 34 23.16 4.23 -9.32
CA GLY A 34 22.75 2.87 -9.66
C GLY A 34 22.47 2.60 -11.14
N GLN A 35 22.43 3.62 -12.00
CA GLN A 35 22.03 3.47 -13.42
C GLN A 35 23.20 3.38 -14.42
N ASP A 36 24.40 3.85 -14.06
CA ASP A 36 25.54 3.85 -14.98
C ASP A 36 26.48 2.67 -14.72
N GLY A 37 26.24 1.56 -15.43
CA GLY A 37 27.06 0.34 -15.39
C GLY A 37 28.44 0.47 -16.05
N ARG A 38 29.23 1.51 -15.74
CA ARG A 38 30.56 1.75 -16.34
C ARG A 38 31.70 1.78 -15.30
N SER A 39 32.63 0.86 -15.52
CA SER A 39 33.99 0.70 -14.95
C SER A 39 34.14 0.75 -13.44
N MET A 40 33.94 -0.43 -12.86
CA MET A 40 34.36 -0.90 -11.55
C MET A 40 35.88 -0.75 -11.39
N LEU A 41 36.34 0.00 -10.38
CA LEU A 41 37.53 -0.25 -9.52
C LEU A 41 38.34 0.98 -9.06
N GLU A 42 38.16 2.18 -9.63
CA GLU A 42 38.95 3.37 -9.15
C GLU A 42 38.12 4.56 -8.66
N SER A 43 36.78 4.54 -8.80
CA SER A 43 35.91 5.68 -8.44
C SER A 43 34.99 5.41 -7.24
N GLU A 44 35.33 4.51 -6.33
CA GLU A 44 34.48 4.23 -5.16
C GLU A 44 34.75 5.15 -3.98
N ARG A 45 36.00 5.57 -3.74
CA ARG A 45 36.35 6.39 -2.54
C ARG A 45 36.03 7.88 -2.68
N SER A 46 36.02 8.43 -3.89
CA SER A 46 35.74 9.86 -4.12
C SER A 46 34.25 10.16 -4.34
N SER A 47 33.44 9.11 -4.53
CA SER A 47 32.04 9.24 -4.97
C SER A 47 31.04 9.30 -3.81
N ASP A 48 31.37 8.73 -2.64
CA ASP A 48 30.55 8.87 -1.42
C ASP A 48 30.81 10.17 -0.66
N ALA A 49 31.88 10.89 -0.98
CA ALA A 49 32.28 12.11 -0.28
C ALA A 49 31.24 13.24 -0.45
N LEU A 50 30.67 13.40 -1.65
CA LEU A 50 29.72 14.47 -1.94
C LEU A 50 28.37 14.30 -1.21
N PRO A 51 27.65 13.16 -1.32
CA PRO A 51 26.37 13.03 -0.64
C PRO A 51 26.53 13.02 0.89
N ASN A 52 27.62 12.47 1.42
CA ASN A 52 27.92 12.53 2.85
C ASN A 52 28.24 13.96 3.31
N SER A 53 28.98 14.73 2.50
CA SER A 53 29.21 16.16 2.77
C SER A 53 27.88 16.93 2.79
N LEU A 54 27.00 16.72 1.80
CA LEU A 54 25.68 17.36 1.75
C LEU A 54 24.80 16.97 2.95
N ALA A 55 24.81 15.70 3.36
CA ALA A 55 24.11 15.24 4.55
C ALA A 55 24.64 15.93 5.83
N LEU A 56 25.96 16.07 5.95
CA LEU A 56 26.58 16.80 7.06
C LEU A 56 26.23 18.29 7.04
N HIS A 57 26.24 18.92 5.87
CA HIS A 57 25.79 20.30 5.68
C HIS A 57 24.31 20.47 6.07
N ALA A 58 23.45 19.50 5.72
CA ALA A 58 22.06 19.49 6.16
C ALA A 58 21.96 19.43 7.69
N LEU A 59 22.74 18.57 8.36
CA LEU A 59 22.76 18.49 9.83
C LEU A 59 23.22 19.80 10.47
N ASN A 60 24.29 20.40 9.96
CA ASN A 60 24.76 21.70 10.41
C ASN A 60 23.70 22.79 10.19
N ALA A 61 22.97 22.75 9.06
CA ALA A 61 21.87 23.67 8.79
C ALA A 61 20.69 23.47 9.76
N ILE A 62 20.38 22.24 10.17
CA ILE A 62 19.37 21.93 11.19
C ILE A 62 19.80 22.45 12.57
N GLU A 63 21.08 22.34 12.93
CA GLU A 63 21.63 22.83 14.21
C GLU A 63 21.64 24.36 14.28
N ASN A 64 22.06 24.99 13.18
CA ASN A 64 22.08 26.44 13.06
C ASN A 64 20.71 27.03 12.71
N TRP A 65 19.68 26.19 12.57
CA TRP A 65 18.32 26.64 12.31
C TRP A 65 17.78 27.32 13.55
N SER A 66 18.07 28.62 13.67
CA SER A 66 17.33 29.47 14.59
C SER A 66 15.90 29.50 14.08
N ALA A 67 15.01 28.77 14.74
CA ALA A 67 13.59 29.10 14.70
C ALA A 67 13.50 30.52 15.25
N THR A 68 13.60 31.52 14.37
CA THR A 68 13.23 32.89 14.68
C THR A 68 11.88 32.76 15.37
N GLY A 69 11.81 33.13 16.65
CA GLY A 69 10.69 32.85 17.56
C GLY A 69 9.38 33.57 17.19
N SER A 70 9.17 33.82 15.90
CA SER A 70 7.90 34.17 15.32
C SER A 70 6.96 32.98 15.50
N ASP A 71 5.81 33.26 16.10
CA ASP A 71 4.69 32.32 16.19
C ASP A 71 3.98 32.13 14.83
N GLN A 72 4.37 32.88 13.79
CA GLN A 72 3.78 32.78 12.46
C GLN A 72 4.56 31.81 11.59
N LEU A 73 3.85 30.82 11.03
CA LEU A 73 4.37 29.89 10.03
C LEU A 73 4.59 30.62 8.70
N THR A 74 5.80 30.55 8.17
CA THR A 74 6.15 31.16 6.89
C THR A 74 6.27 30.10 5.80
N ALA A 75 5.89 30.41 4.55
CA ALA A 75 6.04 29.45 3.46
C ALA A 75 7.53 29.22 3.16
N SER A 76 7.89 27.97 2.90
CA SER A 76 9.21 27.56 2.42
C SER A 76 9.47 28.12 1.02
N GLU A 77 10.74 28.45 0.74
CA GLU A 77 11.19 28.81 -0.61
C GLU A 77 11.12 27.61 -1.58
N LEU A 78 11.09 26.38 -1.06
CA LEU A 78 11.02 25.15 -1.86
C LEU A 78 9.61 24.87 -2.38
N HIS A 79 8.60 25.11 -1.54
CA HIS A 79 7.21 24.86 -1.90
C HIS A 79 6.26 25.71 -1.03
N PRO A 80 5.29 26.42 -1.64
CA PRO A 80 4.39 27.32 -0.91
C PRO A 80 3.45 26.60 0.08
N GLY A 81 3.26 25.29 -0.09
CA GLY A 81 2.49 24.43 0.83
C GLY A 81 3.31 23.79 1.94
N ILE A 82 4.61 24.09 2.07
CA ILE A 82 5.44 23.59 3.16
C ILE A 82 5.81 24.77 4.05
N PRO A 83 5.52 24.74 5.36
CA PRO A 83 6.00 25.77 6.27
C PRO A 83 7.51 25.63 6.44
N ARG A 84 8.23 26.74 6.39
CA ARG A 84 9.68 26.84 6.56
C ARG A 84 10.13 26.20 7.87
N GLU A 85 9.32 26.32 8.91
CA GLU A 85 9.60 25.75 10.23
C GLU A 85 9.60 24.21 10.22
N LEU A 86 8.96 23.58 9.24
CA LEU A 86 8.89 22.13 9.07
C LEU A 86 10.09 21.55 8.31
N GLU A 87 10.87 22.38 7.60
CA GLU A 87 12.05 21.94 6.84
C GLU A 87 13.05 21.14 7.66
N PRO A 88 13.42 21.53 8.91
CA PRO A 88 14.38 20.76 9.70
C PRO A 88 13.85 19.38 10.10
N ALA A 89 12.56 19.26 10.40
CA ALA A 89 11.94 17.99 10.76
C ALA A 89 11.90 17.04 9.55
N LEU A 90 11.51 17.57 8.37
CA LEU A 90 11.52 16.79 7.13
C LEU A 90 12.94 16.40 6.73
N ALA A 91 13.92 17.30 6.86
CA ALA A 91 15.33 17.01 6.62
C ALA A 91 15.81 15.85 7.50
N CYS A 92 15.48 15.83 8.80
CA CYS A 92 15.77 14.70 9.67
C CYS A 92 15.10 13.39 9.18
N CYS A 93 13.85 13.41 8.71
CA CYS A 93 13.20 12.23 8.14
C CYS A 93 13.92 11.71 6.89
N PHE A 94 14.33 12.59 5.99
CA PHE A 94 15.09 12.24 4.79
C PHE A 94 16.47 11.69 5.12
N LEU A 95 17.22 12.36 6.01
CA LEU A 95 18.53 11.87 6.44
C LEU A 95 18.44 10.54 7.17
N SER A 96 17.41 10.34 8.01
CA SER A 96 17.10 9.04 8.62
C SER A 96 16.93 7.97 7.56
N LEU A 97 16.15 8.24 6.50
CA LEU A 97 15.99 7.29 5.39
C LEU A 97 17.31 7.03 4.66
N SER A 98 18.14 8.07 4.47
CA SER A 98 19.45 7.91 3.84
C SER A 98 20.39 7.03 4.67
N GLN A 99 20.40 7.22 6.00
CA GLN A 99 21.17 6.39 6.93
C GLN A 99 20.76 4.92 6.83
N TYR A 100 19.44 4.66 6.77
CA TYR A 100 18.92 3.32 6.60
C TYR A 100 19.29 2.68 5.25
N LEU A 101 19.04 3.40 4.14
CA LEU A 101 19.16 2.84 2.79
C LEU A 101 20.61 2.73 2.31
N HIS A 102 21.47 3.69 2.67
CA HIS A 102 22.81 3.79 2.09
C HIS A 102 23.93 3.43 3.07
N GLN A 103 23.79 3.80 4.35
CA GLN A 103 24.86 3.63 5.35
C GLN A 103 24.64 2.40 6.24
N GLY A 104 23.40 1.95 6.37
CA GLY A 104 23.01 0.86 7.28
C GLY A 104 23.14 1.23 8.76
N ASP A 105 23.35 2.52 9.10
CA ASP A 105 23.48 2.98 10.48
C ASP A 105 22.10 3.19 11.10
N VAL A 106 21.59 2.12 11.72
CA VAL A 106 20.28 2.11 12.37
C VAL A 106 20.27 3.00 13.63
N GLY A 107 21.41 3.19 14.29
CA GLY A 107 21.53 4.04 15.46
C GLY A 107 21.32 5.50 15.10
N GLU A 108 22.03 5.96 14.07
CA GLU A 108 21.92 7.32 13.56
C GLU A 108 20.55 7.57 12.90
N MET A 109 20.02 6.59 12.15
CA MET A 109 18.63 6.63 11.66
C MET A 109 17.64 6.89 12.82
N ALA A 110 17.73 6.10 13.89
CA ALA A 110 16.82 6.22 15.04
C ALA A 110 16.95 7.58 15.75
N SER A 111 18.18 8.06 15.93
CA SER A 111 18.50 9.39 16.49
C SER A 111 17.87 10.50 15.65
N LEU A 112 18.01 10.44 14.33
CA LEU A 112 17.42 11.41 13.41
C LEU A 112 15.90 11.36 13.41
N ALA A 113 15.29 10.18 13.49
CA ALA A 113 13.84 10.02 13.60
C ALA A 113 13.28 10.58 14.93
N GLU A 114 14.01 10.40 16.04
CA GLU A 114 13.67 11.04 17.33
C GLU A 114 13.77 12.56 17.24
N ARG A 115 14.85 13.05 16.64
CA ARG A 115 15.06 14.49 16.43
C ARG A 115 13.94 15.09 15.58
N ALA A 116 13.54 14.42 14.50
CA ALA A 116 12.41 14.81 13.66
C ALA A 116 11.11 14.93 14.48
N HIS A 117 10.83 13.92 15.32
CA HIS A 117 9.64 13.91 16.18
C HIS A 117 9.65 15.05 17.20
N GLY A 118 10.80 15.28 17.86
CA GLY A 118 10.97 16.40 18.79
C GLY A 118 10.72 17.75 18.14
N LEU A 119 11.27 17.96 16.94
CA LEU A 119 11.05 19.17 16.14
C LEU A 119 9.57 19.32 15.77
N LEU A 120 8.94 18.28 15.23
CA LEU A 120 7.52 18.30 14.83
C LEU A 120 6.59 18.64 16.00
N THR A 121 6.82 17.99 17.14
CA THR A 121 6.06 18.24 18.37
C THR A 121 6.25 19.68 18.86
N SER A 122 7.47 20.22 18.73
CA SER A 122 7.75 21.61 19.11
C SER A 122 7.04 22.63 18.21
N ILE A 123 6.88 22.31 16.92
CA ILE A 123 6.17 23.16 15.95
C ILE A 123 4.67 23.10 16.23
N GLN A 124 4.11 21.89 16.40
CA GLN A 124 2.70 21.70 16.74
C GLN A 124 2.30 22.41 18.03
N ARG A 125 3.17 22.43 19.05
CA ARG A 125 2.90 23.15 20.29
C ARG A 125 2.85 24.67 20.11
N ARG A 126 3.61 25.22 19.14
CA ARG A 126 3.62 26.66 18.84
C ARG A 126 2.50 27.06 17.89
N ALA A 127 2.25 26.24 16.87
CA ALA A 127 1.19 26.46 15.89
C ALA A 127 -0.16 26.02 16.48
N ARG A 128 -0.80 26.90 17.27
CA ARG A 128 -2.13 26.65 17.86
C ARG A 128 -3.20 26.44 16.79
N ASP A 129 -3.07 27.12 15.66
CA ASP A 129 -3.90 26.96 14.47
C ASP A 129 -2.98 26.81 13.26
N VAL A 130 -2.83 25.58 12.76
CA VAL A 130 -2.10 25.33 11.50
C VAL A 130 -2.98 25.85 10.36
N PRO A 131 -2.50 26.79 9.54
CA PRO A 131 -3.24 27.24 8.37
C PRO A 131 -3.60 26.06 7.45
N HIS A 132 -4.82 26.03 6.91
CA HIS A 132 -5.32 24.94 6.05
C HIS A 132 -4.39 24.62 4.87
N ASN A 133 -3.65 25.61 4.35
CA ASN A 133 -2.69 25.41 3.25
C ASN A 133 -1.44 24.61 3.66
N PHE A 134 -1.22 24.37 4.95
CA PHE A 134 -0.08 23.62 5.50
C PHE A 134 -0.49 22.29 6.16
N GLU A 135 -1.78 22.04 6.39
CA GLU A 135 -2.28 20.83 7.05
C GLU A 135 -1.77 19.54 6.41
N GLU A 136 -1.84 19.43 5.08
CA GLU A 136 -1.35 18.27 4.34
C GLU A 136 0.15 18.04 4.59
N ALA A 137 0.97 19.10 4.62
CA ALA A 137 2.41 18.97 4.84
C ALA A 137 2.71 18.45 6.25
N PHE A 138 1.98 18.92 7.27
CA PHE A 138 2.08 18.39 8.63
C PHE A 138 1.62 16.94 8.71
N GLN A 139 0.50 16.60 8.10
CA GLN A 139 -0.01 15.23 8.07
C GLN A 139 1.01 14.28 7.44
N ARG A 140 1.63 14.67 6.33
CA ARG A 140 2.68 13.89 5.66
C ARG A 140 3.94 13.77 6.51
N ALA A 141 4.36 14.84 7.17
CA ALA A 141 5.50 14.81 8.09
C ALA A 141 5.25 13.86 9.28
N CYS A 142 4.06 13.89 9.87
CA CYS A 142 3.64 12.94 10.92
C CYS A 142 3.67 11.49 10.42
N GLN A 143 3.13 11.22 9.22
CA GLN A 143 3.15 9.88 8.63
C GLN A 143 4.57 9.38 8.36
N LEU A 144 5.45 10.22 7.80
CA LEU A 144 6.84 9.88 7.54
C LEU A 144 7.60 9.58 8.84
N GLN A 145 7.36 10.39 9.87
CA GLN A 145 7.94 10.17 11.20
C GLN A 145 7.42 8.87 11.84
N GLY A 146 6.12 8.61 11.76
CA GLY A 146 5.52 7.38 12.28
C GLY A 146 6.18 6.14 11.67
N LYS A 147 6.39 6.16 10.35
CA LYS A 147 7.11 5.10 9.63
C LYS A 147 8.57 4.94 10.11
N ALA A 148 9.29 6.04 10.29
CA ALA A 148 10.69 6.03 10.77
C ALA A 148 10.82 5.60 12.25
N GLN A 149 9.80 5.79 13.08
CA GLN A 149 9.77 5.27 14.44
C GLN A 149 9.34 3.81 14.49
N THR A 150 8.40 3.38 13.64
CA THR A 150 8.10 1.95 13.51
C THR A 150 9.31 1.16 13.06
N THR A 151 10.25 1.75 12.30
CA THR A 151 11.53 1.09 11.97
C THR A 151 12.47 0.89 13.16
N LYS A 152 12.25 1.53 14.33
CA LYS A 152 13.05 1.23 15.55
C LYS A 152 12.80 -0.16 16.11
N THR A 153 11.64 -0.77 15.84
CA THR A 153 11.40 -2.18 16.20
C THR A 153 12.06 -3.14 15.21
N PHE A 154 12.56 -2.65 14.07
CA PHE A 154 13.32 -3.39 13.07
C PHE A 154 14.82 -3.30 13.36
N HIS A 155 15.24 -3.72 14.55
CA HIS A 155 16.66 -3.88 14.87
C HIS A 155 17.32 -4.91 13.97
N GLU A 156 18.36 -4.49 13.22
CA GLU A 156 19.40 -5.35 12.60
C GLU A 156 18.83 -6.62 11.93
N VAL A 157 17.71 -6.49 11.24
CA VAL A 157 17.19 -7.58 10.40
C VAL A 157 17.90 -7.45 9.07
N GLN A 158 18.68 -8.47 8.70
CA GLN A 158 19.10 -8.62 7.31
C GLN A 158 17.88 -8.38 6.43
N LEU A 159 17.96 -7.40 5.53
CA LEU A 159 16.91 -7.12 4.57
C LEU A 159 16.38 -8.45 4.03
N PRO A 160 15.05 -8.62 3.94
CA PRO A 160 14.46 -9.81 3.34
C PRO A 160 15.22 -10.12 2.06
N THR A 161 15.57 -11.40 1.85
CA THR A 161 16.24 -11.81 0.61
C THR A 161 15.51 -11.19 -0.58
N SER A 162 16.22 -10.82 -1.64
CA SER A 162 15.62 -10.14 -2.81
C SER A 162 14.35 -10.83 -3.34
N GLN A 163 14.24 -12.14 -3.11
CA GLN A 163 13.09 -12.97 -3.42
C GLN A 163 11.80 -12.56 -2.67
N ILE A 164 11.87 -12.23 -1.38
CA ILE A 164 10.69 -11.84 -0.59
C ILE A 164 10.16 -10.48 -1.07
N TRP A 165 11.05 -9.54 -1.36
CA TRP A 165 10.66 -8.24 -1.94
C TRP A 165 10.06 -8.39 -3.33
N GLU A 166 10.63 -9.27 -4.16
CA GLU A 166 10.05 -9.58 -5.46
C GLU A 166 8.62 -10.11 -5.31
N LEU A 167 8.38 -11.05 -4.38
CA LEU A 167 7.04 -11.56 -4.11
C LEU A 167 6.09 -10.45 -3.68
N TYR A 168 6.48 -9.61 -2.72
CA TYR A 168 5.67 -8.48 -2.27
C TYR A 168 5.30 -7.54 -3.42
N ILE A 169 6.28 -7.11 -4.24
CA ILE A 169 6.05 -6.25 -5.40
C ILE A 169 5.07 -6.92 -6.38
N ARG A 170 5.24 -8.21 -6.65
CA ARG A 170 4.35 -8.98 -7.53
C ARG A 170 2.91 -9.06 -7.03
N ALA A 171 2.72 -9.11 -5.71
CA ALA A 171 1.39 -9.09 -5.09
C ALA A 171 0.72 -7.72 -5.24
N GLU A 172 1.46 -6.64 -5.00
CA GLU A 172 0.98 -5.27 -5.21
C GLU A 172 0.63 -5.00 -6.67
N GLU A 173 1.48 -5.43 -7.61
CA GLU A 173 1.20 -5.37 -9.05
C GLU A 173 -0.12 -6.07 -9.40
N ALA A 174 -0.36 -7.26 -8.85
CA ALA A 174 -1.60 -8.01 -9.08
C ALA A 174 -2.81 -7.29 -8.46
N LEU A 175 -2.68 -6.70 -7.27
CA LEU A 175 -3.74 -5.92 -6.63
C LEU A 175 -4.12 -4.68 -7.43
N VAL A 176 -3.12 -3.94 -7.92
CA VAL A 176 -3.31 -2.78 -8.79
C VAL A 176 -3.96 -3.21 -10.11
N ALA A 177 -3.45 -4.27 -10.75
CA ALA A 177 -4.02 -4.81 -11.99
C ALA A 177 -5.49 -5.22 -11.83
N SER A 178 -5.84 -5.91 -10.74
CA SER A 178 -7.23 -6.27 -10.42
C SER A 178 -8.12 -5.05 -10.26
N THR A 179 -7.59 -3.98 -9.64
CA THR A 179 -8.32 -2.73 -9.44
C THR A 179 -8.55 -2.00 -10.77
N LEU A 180 -7.52 -1.90 -11.61
CA LEU A 180 -7.61 -1.25 -12.93
C LEU A 180 -8.54 -2.02 -13.87
N LEU A 181 -8.42 -3.35 -13.90
CA LEU A 181 -9.31 -4.22 -14.67
C LEU A 181 -10.76 -4.02 -14.25
N LEU A 182 -11.00 -3.86 -12.94
CA LEU A 182 -12.33 -3.62 -12.43
C LEU A 182 -12.90 -2.27 -12.84
N VAL A 183 -12.10 -1.20 -12.75
CA VAL A 183 -12.51 0.12 -13.25
C VAL A 183 -12.81 0.07 -14.74
N ALA A 184 -11.98 -0.63 -15.52
CA ALA A 184 -12.19 -0.83 -16.95
C ALA A 184 -13.46 -1.64 -17.23
N LEU A 185 -13.74 -2.69 -16.44
CA LEU A 185 -14.94 -3.49 -16.55
C LEU A 185 -16.19 -2.64 -16.30
N VAL A 186 -16.20 -1.82 -15.25
CA VAL A 186 -17.35 -0.93 -14.95
C VAL A 186 -17.58 0.08 -16.08
N LYS A 187 -16.52 0.67 -16.65
CA LYS A 187 -16.61 1.64 -17.76
C LYS A 187 -16.98 0.98 -19.09
N GLY A 188 -16.45 -0.21 -19.34
CA GLY A 188 -16.53 -0.93 -20.60
C GLY A 188 -17.58 -2.04 -20.62
N PHE A 189 -18.36 -2.22 -19.54
CA PHE A 189 -19.28 -3.35 -19.40
C PHE A 189 -20.25 -3.42 -20.56
N ASN A 190 -20.68 -2.27 -21.09
CA ASN A 190 -21.63 -2.17 -22.19
C ASN A 190 -21.01 -2.32 -23.59
N SER A 191 -19.69 -2.38 -23.72
CA SER A 191 -19.01 -2.59 -25.01
C SER A 191 -19.00 -4.07 -25.40
N GLN A 192 -19.55 -4.43 -26.57
CA GLN A 192 -19.47 -5.79 -27.10
C GLN A 192 -18.05 -6.14 -27.61
N THR A 193 -17.33 -5.17 -28.15
CA THR A 193 -15.99 -5.38 -28.72
C THR A 193 -14.93 -5.65 -27.65
N ALA A 194 -15.18 -5.25 -26.40
CA ALA A 194 -14.25 -5.44 -25.29
C ALA A 194 -14.37 -6.81 -24.59
N VAL A 195 -15.46 -7.56 -24.83
CA VAL A 195 -15.76 -8.82 -24.11
C VAL A 195 -14.63 -9.86 -24.21
N PRO A 196 -14.07 -10.18 -25.40
CA PRO A 196 -12.98 -11.16 -25.49
C PRO A 196 -11.71 -10.71 -24.76
N SER A 197 -11.43 -9.41 -24.76
CA SER A 197 -10.28 -8.83 -24.05
C SER A 197 -10.45 -8.94 -22.54
N PHE A 198 -11.62 -8.60 -22.01
CA PHE A 198 -11.91 -8.77 -20.58
C PHE A 198 -11.79 -10.23 -20.16
N ARG A 199 -12.40 -11.16 -20.92
CA ARG A 199 -12.32 -12.60 -20.61
C ARG A 199 -10.89 -13.10 -20.54
N ARG A 200 -10.05 -12.71 -21.50
CA ARG A 200 -8.63 -13.05 -21.51
C ARG A 200 -7.88 -12.44 -20.34
N ASN A 201 -8.07 -11.14 -20.07
CA ASN A 201 -7.36 -10.43 -19.01
C ASN A 201 -7.73 -10.95 -17.61
N ILE A 202 -9.01 -11.23 -17.37
CA ILE A 202 -9.50 -11.83 -16.12
C ILE A 202 -8.85 -13.20 -15.91
N ARG A 203 -8.81 -14.04 -16.95
CA ARG A 203 -8.19 -15.37 -16.88
C ARG A 203 -6.70 -15.30 -16.58
N VAL A 204 -5.96 -14.47 -17.32
CA VAL A 204 -4.50 -14.33 -17.12
C VAL A 204 -4.21 -13.81 -15.72
N LEU A 205 -4.97 -12.83 -15.24
CA LEU A 205 -4.76 -12.27 -13.91
C LEU A 205 -5.08 -13.28 -12.79
N ASP A 206 -6.13 -14.07 -12.94
CA ASP A 206 -6.42 -15.16 -12.01
C ASP A 206 -5.33 -16.24 -11.99
N GLU A 207 -4.82 -16.63 -13.16
CA GLU A 207 -3.70 -17.58 -13.29
C GLU A 207 -2.44 -17.04 -12.60
N VAL A 208 -2.12 -15.75 -12.76
CA VAL A 208 -1.00 -15.09 -12.08
C VAL A 208 -1.18 -15.09 -10.57
N ILE A 209 -2.35 -14.67 -10.07
CA ILE A 209 -2.62 -14.62 -8.62
C ILE A 209 -2.55 -16.03 -8.01
N SER A 210 -3.13 -17.02 -8.69
CA SER A 210 -3.15 -18.42 -8.24
C SER A 210 -1.77 -19.07 -8.25
N PHE A 211 -0.98 -18.86 -9.31
CA PHE A 211 0.41 -19.33 -9.37
C PHE A 211 1.24 -18.76 -8.22
N GLN A 212 1.12 -17.46 -7.99
CA GLN A 212 1.80 -16.80 -6.88
C GLN A 212 1.42 -17.43 -5.52
N LEU A 213 0.16 -17.87 -5.31
CA LEU A 213 -0.27 -18.49 -4.04
C LEU A 213 0.41 -19.82 -3.79
N THR A 214 0.43 -20.68 -4.80
CA THR A 214 1.08 -21.98 -4.69
C THR A 214 2.59 -21.89 -4.41
N LYS A 215 3.24 -20.84 -4.92
CA LYS A 215 4.67 -20.61 -4.70
C LYS A 215 4.99 -20.32 -3.23
N VAL A 216 4.19 -19.46 -2.59
CA VAL A 216 4.45 -19.07 -1.19
C VAL A 216 4.09 -20.16 -0.19
N ASP A 217 3.05 -20.96 -0.45
CA ASP A 217 2.75 -22.09 0.43
C ASP A 217 3.91 -23.08 0.46
N SER A 218 4.58 -23.27 -0.68
CA SER A 218 5.81 -24.08 -0.78
C SER A 218 6.96 -23.47 0.02
N GLU A 219 7.17 -22.16 -0.07
CA GLU A 219 8.22 -21.45 0.68
C GLU A 219 7.96 -21.43 2.20
N ARG A 220 6.70 -21.28 2.62
CA ARG A 220 6.29 -21.30 4.04
C ARG A 220 6.51 -22.68 4.66
N GLN A 221 6.26 -23.74 3.90
CA GLN A 221 6.55 -25.12 4.31
C GLN A 221 8.05 -25.35 4.48
N HIS A 222 8.88 -24.86 3.55
CA HIS A 222 10.34 -24.96 3.66
C HIS A 222 10.92 -24.17 4.83
N ALA A 223 10.39 -22.98 5.13
CA ALA A 223 10.82 -22.18 6.27
C ALA A 223 10.52 -22.84 7.63
N THR A 224 9.51 -23.72 7.68
CA THR A 224 9.08 -24.39 8.92
C THR A 224 9.86 -25.70 9.17
N SER A 225 10.49 -26.29 8.15
CA SER A 225 11.18 -27.58 8.25
C SER A 225 12.65 -27.53 8.67
N LEU A 226 13.20 -26.36 9.05
CA LEU A 226 14.57 -26.27 9.54
C LEU A 226 14.65 -26.96 10.92
N PRO A 227 15.39 -28.08 11.06
CA PRO A 227 15.40 -28.86 12.28
C PRO A 227 16.02 -28.02 13.40
N GLU A 228 15.28 -27.80 14.48
CA GLU A 228 15.83 -27.37 15.77
C GLU A 228 16.80 -28.45 16.27
N SER A 229 18.04 -28.43 15.79
CA SER A 229 19.10 -29.27 16.35
C SER A 229 19.39 -28.80 17.78
N ARG A 230 19.04 -29.64 18.75
CA ARG A 230 19.14 -29.39 20.20
C ARG A 230 20.57 -29.18 20.75
N ASP A 231 21.61 -29.30 19.94
CA ASP A 231 23.00 -29.37 20.42
C ASP A 231 23.82 -28.08 20.28
N ALA A 232 23.20 -26.93 20.03
CA ALA A 232 23.91 -25.68 19.84
C ALA A 232 23.60 -24.63 20.94
N ASP A 233 23.43 -25.06 22.19
CA ASP A 233 22.89 -24.20 23.26
C ASP A 233 23.90 -23.24 23.96
N CYS A 234 25.20 -23.27 23.65
CA CYS A 234 26.19 -22.49 24.44
C CYS A 234 26.77 -21.23 23.74
N LEU A 235 26.57 -21.04 22.43
CA LEU A 235 27.04 -19.85 21.68
C LEU A 235 25.91 -19.09 20.96
N LEU A 236 24.65 -19.44 21.26
CA LEU A 236 23.52 -19.19 20.36
C LEU A 236 22.38 -18.40 20.98
N SER A 237 22.52 -17.83 22.17
CA SER A 237 21.47 -16.95 22.71
C SER A 237 21.28 -15.70 21.85
N THR A 238 22.37 -15.04 21.43
CA THR A 238 22.32 -13.84 20.56
C THR A 238 21.91 -14.17 19.12
N SER A 239 22.38 -15.28 18.56
CA SER A 239 22.01 -15.75 17.21
C SER A 239 20.59 -16.32 17.16
N ARG A 240 20.07 -16.91 18.25
CA ARG A 240 18.68 -17.41 18.35
C ARG A 240 17.68 -16.27 18.47
N THR A 241 18.01 -15.18 19.18
CA THR A 241 17.19 -13.96 19.14
C THR A 241 17.19 -13.33 17.74
N ARG A 242 18.32 -13.38 17.00
CA ARG A 242 18.41 -12.91 15.59
C ARG A 242 17.64 -13.80 14.61
N LEU A 243 17.71 -15.13 14.73
CA LEU A 243 16.96 -16.11 13.91
C LEU A 243 15.44 -16.07 14.18
N MET A 244 15.03 -15.89 15.44
CA MET A 244 13.62 -15.70 15.81
C MET A 244 13.05 -14.38 15.27
N ARG A 245 13.85 -13.32 15.17
CA ARG A 245 13.42 -12.03 14.61
C ARG A 245 13.38 -12.04 13.08
N TYR A 246 14.32 -12.70 12.41
CA TYR A 246 14.27 -12.92 10.96
C TYR A 246 13.04 -13.76 10.56
N SER A 247 12.73 -14.81 11.33
CA SER A 247 11.52 -15.59 11.11
C SER A 247 10.25 -14.79 11.38
N SER A 248 10.27 -13.88 12.36
CA SER A 248 9.16 -12.95 12.63
C SER A 248 8.94 -11.94 11.50
N LEU A 249 9.99 -11.30 10.98
CA LEU A 249 9.87 -10.34 9.87
C LEU A 249 9.48 -11.04 8.57
N SER A 250 10.14 -12.15 8.25
CA SER A 250 9.80 -12.93 7.05
C SER A 250 8.36 -13.41 7.13
N ARG A 251 7.90 -13.86 8.30
CA ARG A 251 6.51 -14.23 8.52
C ARG A 251 5.57 -13.04 8.36
N ALA A 252 5.87 -11.88 8.95
CA ALA A 252 5.06 -10.67 8.77
C ALA A 252 4.93 -10.24 7.31
N ILE A 253 6.02 -10.27 6.53
CA ILE A 253 5.98 -9.93 5.10
C ILE A 253 5.21 -10.99 4.30
N LEU A 254 5.37 -12.27 4.65
CA LEU A 254 4.59 -13.35 4.03
C LEU A 254 3.10 -13.24 4.37
N ASP A 255 2.75 -12.82 5.57
CA ASP A 255 1.37 -12.60 6.01
C ASP A 255 0.77 -11.38 5.28
N ASP A 256 1.51 -10.27 5.16
CA ASP A 256 1.15 -9.11 4.33
C ASP A 256 0.93 -9.49 2.85
N TYR A 257 1.83 -10.30 2.33
CA TYR A 257 1.74 -10.82 0.97
C TYR A 257 0.49 -11.66 0.76
N GLN A 258 0.14 -12.54 1.71
CA GLN A 258 -1.08 -13.34 1.64
C GLN A 258 -2.34 -12.46 1.67
N LEU A 259 -2.36 -11.46 2.54
CA LEU A 259 -3.44 -10.49 2.63
C LEU A 259 -3.67 -9.75 1.30
N ILE A 260 -2.60 -9.21 0.71
CA ILE A 260 -2.67 -8.45 -0.56
C ILE A 260 -3.28 -9.31 -1.66
N LYS A 261 -2.95 -10.61 -1.67
CA LYS A 261 -3.40 -11.54 -2.70
C LYS A 261 -4.82 -12.01 -2.49
N SER A 262 -5.22 -12.32 -1.26
CA SER A 262 -6.61 -12.56 -0.93
C SER A 262 -7.46 -11.33 -1.30
N SER A 263 -6.95 -10.12 -1.08
CA SER A 263 -7.61 -8.88 -1.52
C SER A 263 -7.70 -8.75 -3.05
N ALA A 264 -6.64 -9.12 -3.79
CA ALA A 264 -6.63 -9.13 -5.24
C ALA A 264 -7.65 -10.13 -5.81
N ARG A 265 -7.75 -11.34 -5.23
CA ARG A 265 -8.75 -12.36 -5.57
C ARG A 265 -10.16 -11.85 -5.30
N ILE A 266 -10.41 -11.27 -4.12
CA ILE A 266 -11.71 -10.68 -3.79
C ILE A 266 -12.11 -9.65 -4.83
N LYS A 267 -11.21 -8.72 -5.19
CA LYS A 267 -11.50 -7.68 -6.20
C LYS A 267 -11.86 -8.28 -7.56
N LEU A 268 -11.15 -9.33 -7.99
CA LEU A 268 -11.36 -9.98 -9.29
C LEU A 268 -12.69 -10.76 -9.34
N HIS A 269 -12.98 -11.54 -8.29
CA HIS A 269 -14.12 -12.47 -8.29
C HIS A 269 -15.43 -11.86 -7.78
N ARG A 270 -15.40 -10.81 -6.94
CA ARG A 270 -16.61 -10.30 -6.26
C ARG A 270 -17.68 -9.84 -7.24
N TYR A 271 -17.29 -9.33 -8.40
CA TYR A 271 -18.25 -8.91 -9.42
C TYR A 271 -18.97 -10.12 -9.99
N ARG A 272 -18.24 -11.14 -10.43
CA ARG A 272 -18.88 -12.34 -10.96
C ARG A 272 -19.73 -13.07 -9.93
N ALA A 273 -19.27 -13.11 -8.67
CA ALA A 273 -19.98 -13.74 -7.55
C ALA A 273 -21.34 -13.10 -7.25
N LEU A 274 -21.46 -11.79 -7.49
CA LEU A 274 -22.59 -10.96 -7.09
C LEU A 274 -23.45 -10.46 -8.25
N MET A 275 -22.99 -10.58 -9.50
CA MET A 275 -23.69 -10.05 -10.68
C MET A 275 -25.01 -10.74 -10.99
N ASP A 276 -25.25 -11.96 -10.51
CA ASP A 276 -26.55 -12.61 -10.69
C ASP A 276 -27.64 -11.98 -9.79
N HIS A 277 -27.27 -11.07 -8.88
CA HIS A 277 -28.21 -10.42 -7.97
C HIS A 277 -28.86 -9.18 -8.62
N PRO A 278 -30.20 -9.15 -8.77
CA PRO A 278 -30.89 -8.09 -9.52
C PRO A 278 -30.70 -6.69 -8.94
N GLU A 279 -30.57 -6.57 -7.61
CA GLU A 279 -30.34 -5.28 -6.93
C GLU A 279 -28.99 -4.65 -7.29
N ILE A 280 -27.98 -5.48 -7.57
CA ILE A 280 -26.63 -4.99 -7.93
C ILE A 280 -26.62 -4.49 -9.37
N LEU A 281 -27.28 -5.22 -10.27
CA LEU A 281 -27.43 -4.84 -11.67
C LEU A 281 -28.12 -3.48 -11.80
N LYS A 282 -29.22 -3.25 -11.05
CA LYS A 282 -29.91 -1.94 -11.02
C LYS A 282 -28.98 -0.77 -10.68
N ARG A 283 -28.01 -0.94 -9.78
CA ARG A 283 -27.06 0.11 -9.40
C ARG A 283 -26.04 0.41 -10.50
N PHE A 284 -25.65 -0.60 -11.29
CA PHE A 284 -24.77 -0.37 -12.45
C PHE A 284 -25.48 0.34 -13.59
N GLU A 285 -26.78 0.05 -13.79
CA GLU A 285 -27.60 0.75 -14.77
C GLU A 285 -27.89 2.21 -14.40
N ALA A 286 -28.06 2.49 -13.09
CA ALA A 286 -28.32 3.85 -12.58
C ALA A 286 -27.09 4.76 -12.58
N SER A 287 -25.92 4.29 -13.04
CA SER A 287 -24.70 5.10 -13.07
C SER A 287 -24.87 6.30 -14.02
N PRO A 288 -24.66 7.54 -13.56
CA PRO A 288 -24.94 8.76 -14.32
C PRO A 288 -24.14 8.89 -15.62
N PHE A 289 -23.08 8.10 -15.80
CA PHE A 289 -22.25 8.09 -17.00
C PHE A 289 -22.91 7.42 -18.22
N ALA A 290 -23.99 6.63 -18.05
CA ALA A 290 -24.70 6.01 -19.16
C ALA A 290 -25.75 6.95 -19.82
N SER A 291 -26.06 8.09 -19.18
CA SER A 291 -27.13 9.00 -19.60
C SER A 291 -26.61 10.14 -20.48
N GLY A 292 -25.93 9.81 -21.59
CA GLY A 292 -25.49 10.77 -22.60
C GLY A 292 -26.36 10.85 -23.85
N SER A 293 -27.46 10.07 -23.93
CA SER A 293 -28.32 10.07 -25.12
C SER A 293 -29.62 10.84 -24.84
N PRO A 294 -29.87 11.98 -25.51
CA PRO A 294 -31.11 12.72 -25.37
C PRO A 294 -32.24 11.93 -26.03
N ARG A 295 -33.02 11.21 -25.22
CA ARG A 295 -34.28 10.61 -25.68
C ARG A 295 -35.35 11.70 -25.72
N THR A 296 -35.53 12.26 -26.90
CA THR A 296 -36.72 13.04 -27.26
C THR A 296 -37.96 12.16 -27.18
N GLY A 297 -38.83 12.49 -26.22
CA GLY A 297 -40.28 12.58 -26.39
C GLY A 297 -41.08 11.28 -26.57
N SER A 298 -42.08 11.16 -25.69
CA SER A 298 -43.34 10.41 -25.83
C SER A 298 -43.28 8.88 -25.92
N GLU A 299 -43.63 8.21 -24.82
CA GLU A 299 -44.91 7.48 -24.74
C GLU A 299 -45.11 6.93 -23.31
N GLU A 300 -46.10 7.50 -22.63
CA GLU A 300 -46.72 6.91 -21.43
C GLU A 300 -47.63 5.75 -21.89
N GLN A 301 -47.27 4.50 -21.61
CA GLN A 301 -48.29 3.44 -21.46
C GLN A 301 -47.79 2.18 -20.72
N ARG A 302 -48.46 1.96 -19.58
CA ARG A 302 -48.89 0.70 -18.93
C ARG A 302 -48.11 -0.61 -19.19
N GLY A 303 -47.76 -1.26 -18.08
CA GLY A 303 -48.08 -2.69 -17.90
C GLY A 303 -46.92 -3.66 -17.68
N SER A 304 -46.44 -3.73 -16.43
CA SER A 304 -46.14 -4.94 -15.62
C SER A 304 -45.39 -6.18 -16.14
N ASP A 305 -44.94 -6.30 -17.40
CA ASP A 305 -44.42 -7.58 -17.92
C ASP A 305 -43.00 -7.52 -18.54
N ARG A 306 -42.31 -6.39 -18.38
CA ARG A 306 -40.97 -6.15 -18.97
C ARG A 306 -39.78 -6.50 -18.08
N THR A 307 -40.00 -6.83 -16.81
CA THR A 307 -38.91 -7.10 -15.86
C THR A 307 -38.28 -8.48 -16.05
N ASP A 308 -39.04 -9.47 -16.55
CA ASP A 308 -38.57 -10.86 -16.62
C ASP A 308 -37.69 -11.13 -17.85
N PHE A 309 -37.93 -10.46 -18.98
CA PHE A 309 -37.12 -10.63 -20.20
C PHE A 309 -35.71 -10.02 -20.11
N ARG A 310 -35.55 -8.94 -19.32
CA ARG A 310 -34.27 -8.22 -19.21
C ARG A 310 -33.27 -8.93 -18.30
N LYS A 311 -33.76 -9.58 -17.24
CA LYS A 311 -32.94 -10.35 -16.28
C LYS A 311 -32.17 -11.50 -16.93
N GLY A 312 -32.72 -12.09 -18.00
CA GLY A 312 -32.06 -13.15 -18.77
C GLY A 312 -30.99 -12.68 -19.76
N CYS A 313 -30.86 -11.38 -20.03
CA CYS A 313 -29.87 -10.86 -20.99
C CYS A 313 -28.55 -10.47 -20.30
N GLU A 314 -28.61 -9.92 -19.09
CA GLU A 314 -27.42 -9.51 -18.33
C GLU A 314 -26.63 -10.69 -17.77
N GLY A 315 -27.32 -11.73 -17.27
CA GLY A 315 -26.66 -12.96 -16.83
C GLY A 315 -25.86 -13.63 -17.95
N ARG A 316 -26.43 -13.69 -19.16
CA ARG A 316 -25.73 -14.20 -20.36
C ARG A 316 -24.47 -13.41 -20.68
N ARG A 317 -24.51 -12.09 -20.53
CA ARG A 317 -23.34 -11.25 -20.77
C ARG A 317 -22.24 -11.47 -19.72
N ALA A 318 -22.61 -11.63 -18.45
CA ALA A 318 -21.65 -11.98 -17.40
C ALA A 318 -20.95 -13.32 -17.72
N ASP A 319 -21.66 -14.29 -18.27
CA ASP A 319 -21.10 -15.59 -18.71
C ASP A 319 -20.16 -15.46 -19.93
N GLU A 320 -20.37 -14.46 -20.78
CA GLU A 320 -19.48 -14.15 -21.89
C GLU A 320 -18.18 -13.47 -21.42
N ILE A 321 -18.30 -12.51 -20.50
CA ILE A 321 -17.16 -11.72 -20.00
C ILE A 321 -16.30 -12.53 -19.04
N PHE A 322 -16.90 -13.26 -18.10
CA PHE A 322 -16.14 -13.94 -17.06
C PHE A 322 -15.86 -15.39 -17.47
N PRO A 323 -14.62 -15.85 -17.32
CA PRO A 323 -14.25 -17.24 -17.63
C PRO A 323 -14.72 -18.23 -16.54
N PHE A 324 -15.40 -17.75 -15.49
CA PHE A 324 -15.79 -18.53 -14.31
C PHE A 324 -17.29 -18.41 -14.04
N THR A 325 -17.84 -19.44 -13.40
CA THR A 325 -19.22 -19.40 -12.91
C THR A 325 -19.35 -18.45 -11.70
N ALA A 326 -20.56 -17.96 -11.45
CA ALA A 326 -20.86 -17.18 -10.24
C ALA A 326 -20.61 -17.97 -8.96
N GLU A 327 -20.97 -19.26 -8.96
CA GLU A 327 -20.76 -20.12 -7.79
C GLU A 327 -19.27 -20.30 -7.48
N TYR A 328 -18.45 -20.56 -8.50
CA TYR A 328 -16.99 -20.67 -8.32
C TYR A 328 -16.42 -19.36 -7.75
N SER A 329 -16.78 -18.22 -8.36
CA SER A 329 -16.31 -16.91 -7.91
C SER A 329 -16.76 -16.59 -6.48
N ARG A 330 -17.96 -17.03 -6.09
CA ARG A 330 -18.47 -16.88 -4.72
C ARG A 330 -17.66 -17.71 -3.73
N SER A 331 -17.31 -18.94 -4.08
CA SER A 331 -16.44 -19.79 -3.26
C SER A 331 -15.07 -19.13 -3.03
N ILE A 332 -14.43 -18.67 -4.11
CA ILE A 332 -13.11 -18.01 -4.03
C ILE A 332 -13.15 -16.74 -3.19
N CYS A 333 -14.17 -15.88 -3.39
CA CYS A 333 -14.30 -14.67 -2.59
C CYS A 333 -14.56 -14.96 -1.11
N LEU A 334 -15.33 -16.01 -0.80
CA LEU A 334 -15.60 -16.41 0.59
C LEU A 334 -14.31 -16.90 1.25
N GLU A 335 -13.62 -17.84 0.62
CA GLU A 335 -12.33 -18.37 1.09
C GLU A 335 -11.31 -17.24 1.31
N SER A 336 -11.17 -16.36 0.31
CA SER A 336 -10.23 -15.24 0.38
C SER A 336 -10.61 -14.26 1.51
N ALA A 337 -11.89 -13.94 1.67
CA ALA A 337 -12.32 -13.02 2.72
C ALA A 337 -12.22 -13.63 4.13
N LEU A 338 -12.40 -14.95 4.25
CA LEU A 338 -12.14 -15.67 5.50
C LEU A 338 -10.64 -15.65 5.84
N SER A 339 -9.76 -15.91 4.87
CA SER A 339 -8.31 -15.82 5.06
C SER A 339 -7.89 -14.43 5.57
N VAL A 340 -8.34 -13.35 4.92
CA VAL A 340 -8.05 -11.97 5.38
C VAL A 340 -8.50 -11.76 6.83
N ALA A 341 -9.64 -12.33 7.19
CA ALA A 341 -10.24 -12.10 8.48
C ALA A 341 -9.69 -12.97 9.61
N GLU A 342 -9.12 -14.14 9.28
CA GLU A 342 -8.31 -14.93 10.20
C GLU A 342 -6.98 -14.22 10.48
N ASP A 343 -6.39 -13.57 9.49
CA ASP A 343 -5.13 -12.83 9.63
C ASP A 343 -5.31 -11.43 10.25
N LEU A 344 -6.55 -10.94 10.40
CA LEU A 344 -6.85 -9.57 10.84
C LEU A 344 -6.20 -9.20 12.18
N ASP A 345 -6.23 -10.12 13.14
CA ASP A 345 -5.68 -9.88 14.49
C ASP A 345 -4.16 -9.63 14.44
N HIS A 346 -3.46 -10.24 13.47
CA HIS A 346 -2.04 -9.99 13.19
C HIS A 346 -1.81 -8.68 12.43
N LEU A 347 -2.73 -8.31 11.55
CA LEU A 347 -2.62 -7.16 10.66
C LEU A 347 -2.95 -5.83 11.35
N VAL A 348 -3.89 -5.81 12.31
CA VAL A 348 -4.22 -4.61 13.10
C VAL A 348 -2.99 -4.10 13.86
N ALA A 349 -2.13 -5.01 14.32
CA ALA A 349 -0.86 -4.65 14.96
C ALA A 349 0.13 -3.93 14.02
N MET A 350 -0.06 -3.99 12.69
CA MET A 350 0.85 -3.43 11.69
C MET A 350 0.33 -2.15 11.01
N GLY A 351 -0.87 -1.67 11.34
CA GLY A 351 -1.37 -0.31 11.05
C GLY A 351 -1.71 0.06 9.60
N ASN A 352 -1.36 -0.75 8.58
CA ASN A 352 -1.52 -0.36 7.17
C ASN A 352 -2.59 -1.12 6.38
N HIS A 353 -3.36 -2.01 7.03
CA HIS A 353 -4.18 -3.01 6.34
C HIS A 353 -5.70 -2.80 6.45
N ALA A 354 -6.12 -1.63 6.94
CA ALA A 354 -7.53 -1.29 7.14
C ALA A 354 -8.35 -1.42 5.84
N CYS A 355 -7.79 -1.07 4.68
CA CYS A 355 -8.50 -1.19 3.39
C CYS A 355 -8.82 -2.65 3.02
N SER A 356 -7.87 -3.57 3.24
CA SER A 356 -8.05 -4.99 2.96
C SER A 356 -9.07 -5.63 3.90
N ALA A 357 -9.01 -5.25 5.19
CA ALA A 357 -9.99 -5.66 6.19
C ALA A 357 -11.40 -5.18 5.82
N VAL A 358 -11.58 -3.89 5.53
CA VAL A 358 -12.88 -3.32 5.12
C VAL A 358 -13.40 -4.02 3.86
N LEU A 359 -12.53 -4.29 2.89
CA LEU A 359 -12.90 -5.03 1.67
C LEU A 359 -13.39 -6.45 1.98
N ALA A 360 -12.69 -7.19 2.84
CA ALA A 360 -13.07 -8.54 3.24
C ALA A 360 -14.38 -8.53 4.04
N GLY A 361 -14.51 -7.66 5.04
CA GLY A 361 -15.72 -7.49 5.84
C GLY A 361 -16.95 -7.13 5.00
N TYR A 362 -16.80 -6.18 4.07
CA TYR A 362 -17.86 -5.84 3.11
C TYR A 362 -18.22 -7.05 2.24
N THR A 363 -17.24 -7.80 1.75
CA THR A 363 -17.49 -8.99 0.92
C THR A 363 -18.26 -10.06 1.69
N LEU A 364 -17.85 -10.35 2.94
CA LEU A 364 -18.53 -11.27 3.84
C LEU A 364 -19.98 -10.82 4.13
N MET A 365 -20.18 -9.53 4.40
CA MET A 365 -21.50 -8.94 4.62
C MET A 365 -22.42 -9.12 3.41
N MET A 366 -21.92 -8.78 2.21
CA MET A 366 -22.69 -8.90 0.98
C MET A 366 -23.05 -10.36 0.68
N MET A 367 -22.13 -11.29 0.92
CA MET A 367 -22.40 -12.72 0.78
C MET A 367 -23.48 -13.20 1.77
N ALA A 368 -23.36 -12.83 3.04
CA ALA A 368 -24.36 -13.14 4.07
C ALA A 368 -25.75 -12.66 3.64
N HIS A 369 -25.84 -11.38 3.25
CA HIS A 369 -27.08 -10.73 2.89
C HIS A 369 -27.79 -11.45 1.72
N PHE A 370 -27.06 -11.79 0.66
CA PHE A 370 -27.67 -12.42 -0.51
C PHE A 370 -27.92 -13.92 -0.35
N GLN A 371 -27.16 -14.61 0.49
CA GLN A 371 -27.43 -16.00 0.82
C GLN A 371 -28.70 -16.14 1.68
N LEU A 372 -28.90 -15.24 2.65
CA LEU A 372 -30.10 -15.23 3.49
C LEU A 372 -31.38 -14.82 2.71
N GLY A 373 -31.23 -14.01 1.67
CA GLY A 373 -32.36 -13.55 0.85
C GLY A 373 -32.81 -14.52 -0.24
N SER A 374 -32.07 -15.60 -0.51
CA SER A 374 -32.38 -16.57 -1.56
C SER A 374 -33.01 -17.84 -0.98
N PRO A 375 -34.33 -18.06 -1.09
CA PRO A 375 -34.95 -19.31 -0.74
C PRO A 375 -34.59 -20.36 -1.82
N GLN A 376 -33.42 -21.00 -1.70
CA GLN A 376 -33.12 -22.18 -2.50
C GLN A 376 -32.75 -23.38 -1.64
N ALA A 377 -33.50 -24.44 -1.95
CA ALA A 377 -33.44 -25.78 -1.42
C ALA A 377 -32.17 -26.53 -1.85
N GLY A 378 -31.60 -27.29 -0.92
CA GLY A 378 -31.09 -28.62 -1.26
C GLY A 378 -29.61 -28.79 -1.60
N ALA A 379 -28.70 -27.88 -1.24
CA ALA A 379 -27.26 -28.11 -1.44
C ALA A 379 -26.51 -28.28 -0.11
N SER A 380 -26.28 -29.53 0.29
CA SER A 380 -25.42 -29.91 1.42
C SER A 380 -23.94 -29.75 1.06
N THR A 381 -23.23 -28.89 1.79
CA THR A 381 -21.77 -28.98 1.95
C THR A 381 -21.44 -28.52 3.37
N SER A 382 -20.98 -29.46 4.20
CA SER A 382 -20.61 -29.25 5.61
C SER A 382 -19.66 -28.06 5.81
N GLU A 383 -18.73 -27.83 4.86
CA GLU A 383 -17.82 -26.68 4.89
C GLU A 383 -18.52 -25.33 4.66
N LYS A 384 -19.60 -25.29 3.85
CA LYS A 384 -20.40 -24.06 3.67
C LYS A 384 -21.13 -23.72 4.96
N GLU A 385 -21.71 -24.71 5.65
CA GLU A 385 -22.37 -24.50 6.95
C GLU A 385 -21.37 -24.05 8.02
N ALA A 386 -20.17 -24.63 8.05
CA ALA A 386 -19.11 -24.23 8.99
C ALA A 386 -18.61 -22.80 8.73
N ALA A 387 -18.37 -22.43 7.46
CA ALA A 387 -18.02 -21.07 7.08
C ALA A 387 -19.15 -20.07 7.40
N GLN A 388 -20.40 -20.46 7.16
CA GLN A 388 -21.58 -19.66 7.43
C GLN A 388 -21.84 -19.46 8.93
N ALA A 389 -21.51 -20.47 9.76
CA ALA A 389 -21.57 -20.36 11.22
C ALA A 389 -20.49 -19.41 11.78
N ARG A 390 -19.33 -19.29 11.11
CA ARG A 390 -18.24 -18.39 11.51
C ARG A 390 -18.46 -16.94 11.07
N LEU A 391 -19.27 -16.74 10.03
CA LEU A 391 -19.52 -15.43 9.41
C LEU A 391 -19.94 -14.32 10.39
N PRO A 392 -20.89 -14.53 11.33
CA PRO A 392 -21.31 -13.48 12.27
C PRO A 392 -20.19 -13.10 13.24
N GLN A 393 -19.40 -14.08 13.70
CA GLN A 393 -18.28 -13.83 14.62
C GLN A 393 -17.20 -13.00 13.95
N MET A 394 -16.90 -13.30 12.69
CA MET A 394 -15.88 -12.59 11.91
C MET A 394 -16.34 -11.19 11.51
N LEU A 395 -17.62 -11.01 11.17
CA LEU A 395 -18.20 -9.69 10.96
C LEU A 395 -18.09 -8.83 12.22
N ALA A 396 -18.37 -9.41 13.39
CA ALA A 396 -18.24 -8.72 14.68
C ALA A 396 -16.78 -8.38 15.03
N ARG A 397 -15.80 -9.13 14.53
CA ARG A 397 -14.37 -8.78 14.64
C ARG A 397 -14.01 -7.61 13.74
N HIS A 398 -14.46 -7.64 12.48
CA HIS A 398 -14.22 -6.56 11.52
C HIS A 398 -14.84 -5.23 11.94
N ILE A 399 -16.07 -5.29 12.46
CA ILE A 399 -16.75 -4.10 12.98
C ILE A 399 -15.95 -3.50 14.12
N ARG A 400 -15.50 -4.31 15.10
CA ARG A 400 -14.65 -3.81 16.20
C ARG A 400 -13.34 -3.20 15.71
N ALA A 401 -12.61 -3.93 14.88
CA ALA A 401 -11.33 -3.45 14.34
C ALA A 401 -11.46 -2.17 13.51
N GLY A 402 -12.62 -1.91 12.88
CA GLY A 402 -12.87 -0.68 12.11
C GLY A 402 -13.24 0.54 12.96
N PHE A 403 -13.85 0.34 14.13
CA PHE A 403 -14.27 1.43 15.02
C PHE A 403 -13.16 1.89 15.99
N ASP A 404 -12.18 1.05 16.29
CA ASP A 404 -11.04 1.42 17.16
C ASP A 404 -10.05 2.41 16.50
N PHE A 405 -10.19 2.70 15.19
CA PHE A 405 -9.33 3.66 14.48
C PHE A 405 -9.67 5.14 14.73
N ASP A 406 -10.84 5.45 15.28
CA ASP A 406 -11.27 6.85 15.50
C ASP A 406 -10.83 7.41 16.88
N ASP A 407 -10.31 6.57 17.78
CA ASP A 407 -9.96 6.96 19.17
C ASP A 407 -8.43 7.07 19.45
N THR A 408 -7.57 6.95 18.43
CA THR A 408 -6.11 7.14 18.51
C THR A 408 -5.61 8.14 17.50
#